data_AF-A0A1Z5L245-F1
#
_entry.id   AF-A0A1Z5L245-F1
#
_cell.length_a   1.000
_cell.length_b   1.000
_cell.length_c   1.000
_cell.angle_alpha   90.00
_cell.angle_beta   90.00
_cell.angle_gamma   90.00
#
_symmetry.space_group_name_H-M   'P 1'
#
loop_
_entity.id
_entity.type
_entity.pdbx_description
1 polymer ?
#
loop_
_entity_poly.entity_id
_entity_poly.type
_entity_poly.pdbx_seq_one_letter_code
_entity_poly.pdbx_strand_id
1 'polypeptide(L)'
;MFYGFLHCWLNLFAELLRFGDRLFYLDWWNSTTYADYYRSWNLVVHDWLFTYVYADTWMIFNHSKKAAMLVVFMLSAVVHEYILAVAYGFFFPVVLCVFGTAGVAFVFVTKKKTGLVMSGTCSCGLR
;
A
#
# COMPACT_ATOMS: atom_id res chain seq x y z
N MET A 1 -11.95 -5.54 -7.96
CA MET A 1 -10.77 -6.35 -7.60
C MET A 1 -10.62 -6.54 -6.09
N PHE A 2 -10.66 -5.46 -5.29
CA PHE A 2 -10.53 -5.50 -3.83
C PHE A 2 -11.40 -6.59 -3.18
N TYR A 3 -12.73 -6.52 -3.36
CA TYR A 3 -13.64 -7.49 -2.73
C TYR A 3 -13.38 -8.94 -3.17
N GLY A 4 -13.19 -9.18 -4.48
CA GLY A 4 -12.96 -10.53 -5.00
C GLY A 4 -11.67 -11.18 -4.48
N PHE A 5 -10.56 -10.43 -4.40
CA PHE A 5 -9.29 -10.97 -3.96
C PHE A 5 -9.06 -10.84 -2.44
N LEU A 6 -9.09 -9.62 -1.90
CA LEU A 6 -8.79 -9.39 -0.49
C LEU A 6 -9.87 -9.94 0.45
N HIS A 7 -11.14 -9.85 0.05
CA HIS A 7 -12.23 -10.34 0.90
C HIS A 7 -12.58 -11.79 0.59
N CYS A 8 -12.98 -12.13 -0.63
CA CYS A 8 -13.47 -13.48 -0.93
C CYS A 8 -12.35 -14.53 -0.99
N TRP A 9 -11.26 -14.26 -1.73
CA TRP A 9 -10.18 -15.24 -1.90
C TRP A 9 -9.42 -15.49 -0.59
N LEU A 10 -9.00 -14.45 0.13
CA LEU A 10 -8.26 -14.66 1.38
C LEU A 10 -9.11 -15.32 2.48
N ASN A 11 -10.40 -14.98 2.61
CA ASN A 11 -11.28 -15.68 3.55
C ASN A 11 -11.53 -17.14 3.15
N LEU A 12 -11.64 -17.45 1.85
CA LEU A 12 -11.75 -18.83 1.39
C LEU A 12 -10.52 -19.65 1.80
N PHE A 13 -9.32 -19.13 1.58
CA PHE A 13 -8.09 -19.80 2.01
C PHE A 13 -7.96 -19.90 3.52
N ALA A 14 -8.36 -18.87 4.27
CA ALA A 14 -8.37 -18.91 5.73
C ALA A 14 -9.29 -20.02 6.27
N GLU A 15 -10.48 -20.20 5.68
CA GLU A 15 -11.41 -21.27 6.06
C GLU A 15 -10.83 -22.65 5.70
N LEU A 16 -10.27 -22.81 4.49
CA LEU A 16 -9.65 -24.05 4.04
C LEU A 16 -8.45 -24.46 4.91
N LEU A 17 -7.65 -23.49 5.35
CA LEU A 17 -6.47 -23.71 6.20
C LEU A 17 -6.79 -23.69 7.70
N ARG A 18 -8.06 -23.47 8.09
CA ARG A 18 -8.51 -23.28 9.48
C ARG A 18 -7.72 -22.19 10.22
N PHE A 19 -7.35 -21.13 9.50
CA PHE A 19 -6.65 -19.99 10.04
C PHE A 19 -7.63 -19.05 10.76
N GLY A 20 -7.37 -18.77 12.04
CA GLY A 20 -8.30 -18.03 12.91
C GLY A 20 -8.29 -16.51 12.71
N ASP A 21 -7.17 -15.95 12.24
CA ASP A 21 -7.03 -14.51 12.07
C ASP A 21 -7.48 -14.08 10.66
N ARG A 22 -8.60 -13.36 10.59
CA ARG A 22 -9.26 -12.93 9.34
C ARG A 22 -9.12 -11.43 9.10
N LEU A 23 -8.26 -10.76 9.85
CA LEU A 23 -8.07 -9.31 9.75
C LEU A 23 -7.15 -8.96 8.56
N PHE A 24 -7.69 -9.05 7.34
CA PHE A 24 -6.91 -8.75 6.12
C PHE A 24 -6.94 -7.26 5.71
N TYR A 25 -7.95 -6.52 6.13
CA TYR A 25 -8.11 -5.08 5.88
C TYR A 25 -8.92 -4.40 7.00
N LEU A 26 -8.81 -3.08 7.13
CA LEU A 26 -9.58 -2.22 8.04
C LEU A 26 -10.49 -1.27 7.26
N ASP A 27 -11.21 -0.39 7.95
CA ASP A 27 -12.10 0.65 7.39
C ASP A 27 -11.32 1.75 6.63
N TRP A 28 -10.62 1.36 5.57
CA TRP A 28 -9.73 2.21 4.80
C TRP A 28 -10.47 3.35 4.10
N TRP A 29 -11.75 3.14 3.77
CA TRP A 29 -12.62 4.15 3.14
C TRP A 29 -12.91 5.34 4.05
N ASN A 30 -12.75 5.19 5.38
CA ASN A 30 -12.92 6.28 6.35
C ASN A 30 -11.57 6.88 6.79
N SER A 31 -10.46 6.46 6.16
CA SER A 31 -9.16 7.04 6.48
C SER A 31 -9.12 8.52 6.10
N THR A 32 -8.50 9.34 6.94
CA THR A 32 -8.41 10.80 6.72
C THR A 32 -7.06 11.25 6.19
N THR A 33 -6.05 10.37 6.22
CA THR A 33 -4.70 10.62 5.71
C THR A 33 -4.26 9.50 4.78
N TYR A 34 -3.46 9.83 3.76
CA TYR A 34 -2.93 8.81 2.83
C TYR A 34 -2.08 7.77 3.55
N ALA A 35 -1.38 8.15 4.62
CA ALA A 35 -0.61 7.22 5.43
C ALA A 35 -1.50 6.15 6.10
N ASP A 36 -2.68 6.54 6.60
CA ASP A 36 -3.62 5.61 7.22
C ASP A 36 -4.35 4.75 6.17
N TYR A 37 -4.61 5.30 4.98
CA TYR A 37 -5.14 4.53 3.85
C TYR A 37 -4.20 3.38 3.45
N TYR A 38 -2.90 3.65 3.27
CA TYR A 38 -1.93 2.60 2.91
C TYR A 38 -1.79 1.51 4.00
N ARG A 39 -2.02 1.86 5.27
CA ARG A 39 -2.00 0.89 6.39
C ARG A 39 -3.24 0.01 6.45
N SER A 40 -4.41 0.59 6.16
CA SER A 40 -5.70 -0.07 6.36
C SER A 40 -6.20 -0.84 5.14
N TRP A 41 -5.69 -0.53 3.94
CA TRP A 41 -6.13 -1.17 2.70
C TRP A 41 -5.78 -2.66 2.63
N ASN A 42 -4.53 -3.04 2.90
CA ASN A 42 -4.07 -4.42 2.86
C ASN A 42 -3.03 -4.65 3.96
N LEU A 43 -3.52 -5.19 5.08
CA LEU A 43 -2.71 -5.43 6.28
C LEU A 43 -1.59 -6.43 6.04
N VAL A 44 -1.85 -7.49 5.26
CA VAL A 44 -0.86 -8.56 5.03
C VAL A 44 0.40 -8.01 4.36
N VAL A 45 0.22 -7.24 3.29
CA VAL A 45 1.34 -6.63 2.56
C VAL A 45 1.96 -5.51 3.40
N HIS A 46 1.14 -4.68 4.04
CA HIS A 46 1.64 -3.61 4.89
C HIS A 46 2.54 -4.14 6.01
N ASP A 47 2.11 -5.17 6.75
CA ASP A 47 2.85 -5.72 7.89
C ASP A 47 4.12 -6.44 7.45
N TRP A 48 4.12 -7.06 6.27
CA TRP A 48 5.34 -7.62 5.68
C TRP A 48 6.34 -6.51 5.33
N LEU A 49 5.91 -5.45 4.63
CA LEU A 49 6.78 -4.32 4.30
C LEU A 49 7.27 -3.61 5.57
N PHE A 50 6.42 -3.49 6.60
CA PHE A 50 6.79 -2.82 7.85
C PHE A 50 7.82 -3.64 8.64
N THR A 51 7.56 -4.94 8.82
CA THR A 51 8.42 -5.82 9.62
C THR A 51 9.76 -6.09 8.97
N TYR A 52 9.79 -6.35 7.67
CA TYR A 52 11.01 -6.77 6.98
C TYR A 52 11.74 -5.63 6.29
N VAL A 53 11.02 -4.73 5.60
CA VAL A 53 11.67 -3.70 4.78
C VAL A 53 11.91 -2.44 5.61
N TYR A 54 10.89 -1.94 6.30
CA TYR A 54 11.00 -0.71 7.07
C TYR A 54 11.93 -0.87 8.27
N ALA A 55 11.82 -1.96 9.04
CA ALA A 55 12.68 -2.19 10.20
C ALA A 55 14.17 -2.27 9.82
N ASP A 56 14.50 -3.00 8.76
CA ASP A 56 15.89 -3.16 8.30
C ASP A 56 16.44 -1.85 7.74
N THR A 57 15.67 -1.17 6.88
CA THR A 57 16.10 0.12 6.31
C THR A 57 16.22 1.20 7.39
N TRP A 58 15.36 1.19 8.40
CA TRP A 58 15.46 2.08 9.55
C TRP A 58 16.79 1.94 10.30
N MET A 59 17.26 0.70 10.50
CA MET A 59 18.56 0.43 11.11
C MET A 59 19.73 0.84 10.20
N ILE A 60 19.65 0.51 8.90
CA ILE A 60 20.70 0.82 7.92
C ILE A 60 20.89 2.33 7.71
N PHE A 61 19.79 3.10 7.66
CA PHE A 61 19.83 4.55 7.42
C PHE A 61 19.92 5.40 8.69
N ASN A 62 20.54 4.86 9.75
CA ASN A 62 20.81 5.56 10.99
C ASN A 62 19.55 6.26 11.57
N HIS A 63 18.44 5.54 11.66
CA HIS A 63 17.17 6.03 12.21
C HIS A 63 16.52 7.18 11.43
N SER A 64 16.75 7.29 10.12
CA SER A 64 16.10 8.29 9.26
C SER A 64 14.72 7.84 8.76
N LYS A 65 13.65 8.52 9.24
CA LYS A 65 12.25 8.15 8.92
C LYS A 65 11.95 8.37 7.44
N LYS A 66 12.52 9.44 6.88
CA LYS A 66 12.27 9.83 5.49
C LYS A 66 12.96 8.86 4.52
N ALA A 67 14.19 8.44 4.84
CA ALA A 67 14.92 7.50 4.01
C ALA A 67 14.25 6.12 4.03
N ALA A 68 13.89 5.61 5.21
CA ALA A 68 13.19 4.33 5.34
C ALA A 68 11.85 4.33 4.58
N MET A 69 11.03 5.38 4.71
CA MET A 69 9.79 5.49 3.93
C MET A 69 10.05 5.54 2.43
N LEU A 70 11.03 6.32 1.96
CA LEU A 70 11.34 6.42 0.53
C LEU A 70 11.71 5.05 -0.05
N VAL A 71 12.52 4.27 0.67
CA VAL A 71 12.94 2.94 0.22
C VAL A 71 11.75 1.99 0.13
N VAL A 72 10.85 1.99 1.12
CA VAL A 72 9.62 1.19 1.12
C VAL A 72 8.74 1.54 -0.07
N PHE A 73 8.55 2.83 -0.37
CA PHE A 73 7.78 3.26 -1.55
C PHE A 73 8.43 2.87 -2.88
N MET A 74 9.75 3.03 -3.00
CA MET A 74 10.49 2.68 -4.22
C MET A 74 10.46 1.17 -4.46
N LEU A 75 10.68 0.35 -3.42
CA LEU A 75 10.59 -1.10 -3.51
C LEU A 75 9.19 -1.54 -3.96
N SER A 76 8.15 -0.97 -3.34
CA SER A 76 6.76 -1.25 -3.72
C SER A 76 6.53 -0.90 -5.19
N ALA A 77 6.98 0.27 -5.65
CA ALA A 77 6.81 0.70 -7.03
C ALA A 77 7.49 -0.24 -8.04
N VAL A 78 8.71 -0.70 -7.75
CA VAL A 78 9.45 -1.65 -8.60
C VAL A 78 8.73 -3.01 -8.67
N VAL A 79 8.24 -3.53 -7.54
CA VAL A 79 7.53 -4.82 -7.52
C VAL A 79 6.21 -4.73 -8.28
N HIS A 80 5.45 -3.64 -8.14
CA HIS A 80 4.22 -3.45 -8.90
C HIS A 80 4.50 -3.35 -10.40
N GLU A 81 5.52 -2.59 -10.81
CA GLU A 81 5.93 -2.50 -12.21
C GLU A 81 6.37 -3.88 -12.74
N TYR A 82 7.13 -4.65 -11.96
CA TYR A 82 7.57 -5.99 -12.35
C TYR A 82 6.40 -6.94 -12.60
N ILE A 83 5.40 -6.97 -11.71
CA ILE A 83 4.21 -7.82 -11.88
C ILE A 83 3.44 -7.42 -13.13
N LEU A 84 3.27 -6.12 -13.39
CA LEU A 84 2.59 -5.62 -14.58
C LEU A 84 3.38 -5.93 -15.86
N ALA A 85 4.70 -5.74 -15.85
CA ALA A 85 5.55 -6.03 -16.99
C ALA A 85 5.51 -7.50 -17.38
N VAL A 86 5.52 -8.40 -16.39
CA VAL A 86 5.37 -9.85 -16.61
C VAL A 86 3.96 -10.20 -17.11
N ALA A 87 2.91 -9.59 -16.54
CA ALA A 87 1.52 -9.87 -16.92
C ALA A 87 1.18 -9.39 -18.34
N TYR A 88 1.67 -8.22 -18.75
CA TYR A 88 1.40 -7.64 -20.07
C TYR A 88 2.44 -8.04 -21.13
N GLY A 89 3.59 -8.57 -20.74
CA GLY A 89 4.69 -8.91 -21.66
C GLY A 89 5.39 -7.69 -22.27
N PHE A 90 5.12 -6.48 -21.76
CA PHE A 90 5.70 -5.23 -22.19
C PHE A 90 6.02 -4.33 -20.99
N PHE A 91 7.09 -3.54 -21.08
CA PHE A 91 7.56 -2.66 -20.02
C PHE A 91 7.09 -1.22 -20.26
N PHE A 92 6.22 -0.70 -19.38
CA PHE A 92 5.73 0.67 -19.46
C PHE A 92 5.71 1.31 -18.06
N PRO A 93 6.76 2.09 -17.68
CA PRO A 93 7.06 2.48 -16.29
C PRO A 93 6.16 3.56 -15.70
N VAL A 94 4.86 3.53 -16.00
CA VAL A 94 3.88 4.49 -15.50
C VAL A 94 3.67 4.34 -14.01
N VAL A 95 3.61 3.12 -13.50
CA VAL A 95 3.38 2.89 -12.06
C VAL A 95 4.57 3.34 -11.24
N LEU A 96 5.79 3.08 -11.72
CA LEU A 96 7.01 3.61 -11.13
C LEU A 96 6.98 5.14 -11.02
N CYS A 97 6.62 5.82 -12.10
CA CYS A 97 6.55 7.28 -12.13
C CYS A 97 5.47 7.84 -11.19
N VAL A 98 4.27 7.23 -11.17
CA VAL A 98 3.16 7.67 -10.32
C VAL A 98 3.47 7.46 -8.83
N PHE A 99 4.00 6.30 -8.44
CA PHE A 99 4.36 6.04 -7.04
C PHE A 99 5.57 6.86 -6.60
N GLY A 100 6.58 7.03 -7.45
CA GLY A 100 7.78 7.80 -7.16
C GLY A 100 7.55 9.31 -7.02
N THR A 101 6.57 9.88 -7.72
CA THR A 101 6.26 11.31 -7.67
C THR A 101 5.05 11.62 -6.80
N ALA A 102 3.87 11.13 -7.19
CA ALA A 102 2.62 11.43 -6.50
C ALA A 102 2.56 10.72 -5.14
N GLY A 103 2.94 9.45 -5.05
CA GLY A 103 2.94 8.69 -3.79
C GLY A 103 3.81 9.34 -2.71
N VAL A 104 5.03 9.72 -3.07
CA VAL A 104 5.97 10.42 -2.18
C VAL A 104 5.45 11.82 -1.81
N ALA A 105 4.98 12.59 -2.80
CA ALA A 105 4.44 13.93 -2.57
C ALA A 105 3.23 13.89 -1.61
N PHE A 106 2.28 12.98 -1.81
CA PHE A 106 1.09 12.87 -0.96
C PHE A 106 1.43 12.50 0.47
N VAL A 107 2.42 11.62 0.71
CA VAL A 107 2.84 11.24 2.07
C VAL A 107 3.48 12.41 2.82
N PHE A 108 4.25 13.27 2.14
CA PHE A 108 4.85 14.44 2.76
C PHE A 108 3.87 15.62 2.91
N VAL A 109 2.92 15.77 1.98
CA VAL A 109 1.94 16.88 1.97
C VAL A 109 0.76 16.62 2.91
N THR A 110 0.31 15.37 3.07
CA THR A 110 -0.93 15.04 3.82
C THR A 110 -0.75 14.94 5.34
N LYS A 111 0.32 15.50 5.92
CA LYS A 111 0.48 15.62 7.38
C LYS A 111 -0.62 16.45 8.06
N LYS A 112 -1.37 17.27 7.32
CA LYS A 112 -2.55 17.97 7.82
C LYS A 112 -3.78 17.07 7.70
N LYS A 113 -4.50 16.89 8.83
CA LYS A 113 -5.84 16.28 8.87
C LYS A 113 -6.75 17.01 7.87
N THR A 114 -6.96 16.46 6.69
CA THR A 114 -7.90 17.00 5.71
C THR A 114 -8.64 15.82 5.09
N GLY A 115 -9.59 15.27 5.85
CA GLY A 115 -10.43 14.14 5.42
C GLY A 115 -11.24 14.41 4.14
N LEU A 116 -11.40 15.68 3.75
CA LEU A 116 -12.10 16.08 2.52
C LEU A 116 -11.36 15.69 1.23
N VAL A 117 -10.02 15.67 1.22
CA VAL A 117 -9.25 15.39 -0.01
C VAL A 117 -9.33 13.91 -0.38
N MET A 118 -9.26 13.01 0.60
CA MET A 118 -9.23 11.57 0.33
C MET A 118 -10.61 10.99 0.00
N SER A 119 -11.70 11.50 0.61
CA SER A 119 -13.06 11.13 0.20
C SER A 119 -13.36 11.48 -1.26
N GLY A 120 -12.81 12.59 -1.77
CA GLY A 120 -12.94 12.98 -3.17
C GLY A 120 -12.16 12.08 -4.14
N THR A 121 -10.97 11.61 -3.75
CA THR A 121 -10.14 10.73 -4.61
C THR A 121 -10.63 9.28 -4.60
N CYS A 122 -11.02 8.74 -3.44
CA CYS A 122 -11.56 7.38 -3.33
C CYS A 122 -12.93 7.24 -4.01
N SER A 123 -13.80 8.25 -3.92
CA SER A 123 -15.13 8.21 -4.58
C SER A 123 -15.04 8.24 -6.11
N CYS A 124 -13.96 8.78 -6.68
CA CYS A 124 -13.76 8.83 -8.13
C CYS A 124 -13.25 7.49 -8.69
N GLY A 125 -12.59 6.65 -7.89
CA GLY A 125 -12.07 5.34 -8.31
C GLY A 125 -13.01 4.15 -8.06
N LEU A 126 -14.16 4.39 -7.42
CA LEU A 126 -15.15 3.38 -7.03
C LEU A 126 -16.46 3.47 -7.84
N ARG A 127 -16.48 4.29 -8.90
CA ARG A 127 -17.63 4.47 -9.79
C ARG A 127 -17.44 3.76 -11.11
#